data_AF-A0A1E5JMI3-F1
#
_entry.id   AF-A0A1E5JMI3-F1
#
_cell.length_a   1.000
_cell.length_b   1.000
_cell.length_c   1.000
_cell.angle_alpha   90.00
_cell.angle_beta   90.00
_cell.angle_gamma   90.00
#
_symmetry.space_group_name_H-M   'P 1'
#
loop_
_entity.id
_entity.type
_entity.pdbx_description
1 polymer ?
#
loop_
_entity_poly.entity_id
_entity_poly.type
_entity_poly.pdbx_seq_one_letter_code
_entity_poly.pdbx_strand_id
1 'polypeptide(L)'
;MQNKAKFSISTDQAHPPSNQLHQLFSTLQLNVWLEGFVNFWNRSRVSSIDSVAVVHDWNLEQLQAALDYFSNAEFVGLVNTIFFYKLHPEQLFTDAIHPEKLVSIHMRLEVLHYYIELMQQQLYEVALQNALIPKIDYFLHDDELPSGIMIEANEEFRQMIQTAVRRIKPNSNLTRTKRVIDGLFGLRQAYKFCFNPNRFIDAVMILQHHLLSEHLEPKQSSIIFQEKMVDLYSQLTTADCVDLYGYFANNDTHDLLNTFFNITSGGTLEWLPLLNNEETSAVIEVFNAMCCVMEALRIELRKRHLLTEPYRYDVTKPNMEIDQRHRNAVFRVIKIYKYIQAIPQDVMEQLFQYMEQTD
;
A
#
# COMPACT_ATOMS: atom_id res chain seq x y z
N MET A 1 62.57 2.82 -7.97
CA MET A 1 61.91 3.37 -6.78
C MET A 1 60.46 3.65 -7.13
N GLN A 2 59.55 2.74 -6.79
CA GLN A 2 58.11 2.89 -6.96
C GLN A 2 57.43 2.46 -5.66
N ASN A 3 56.75 3.41 -5.01
CA ASN A 3 55.96 3.19 -3.82
C ASN A 3 54.69 2.39 -4.19
N LYS A 4 54.64 1.12 -3.78
CA LYS A 4 53.37 0.38 -3.70
C LYS A 4 52.70 0.72 -2.36
N ALA A 5 51.73 1.62 -2.41
CA ALA A 5 50.77 1.79 -1.32
C ALA A 5 49.94 0.51 -1.21
N LYS A 6 50.08 -0.19 -0.09
CA LYS A 6 49.16 -1.25 0.34
C LYS A 6 47.84 -0.57 0.73
N PHE A 7 46.83 -0.67 -0.13
CA PHE A 7 45.44 -0.50 0.30
C PHE A 7 44.99 -1.82 0.91
N SER A 8 45.12 -1.90 2.23
CA SER A 8 44.38 -2.87 3.04
C SER A 8 42.93 -2.40 3.05
N ILE A 9 42.09 -3.02 2.22
CA ILE A 9 40.65 -2.85 2.34
C ILE A 9 40.25 -3.65 3.58
N SER A 10 39.81 -2.91 4.60
CA SER A 10 39.15 -3.42 5.79
C SER A 10 37.93 -4.24 5.38
N THR A 11 38.06 -5.57 5.35
CA THR A 11 36.93 -6.49 5.46
C THR A 11 36.45 -6.44 6.90
N ASP A 12 35.60 -5.47 7.21
CA ASP A 12 34.73 -5.60 8.36
C ASP A 12 33.49 -4.72 8.20
N GLN A 13 32.34 -5.34 8.48
CA GLN A 13 30.99 -4.77 8.65
C GLN A 13 30.11 -4.59 7.41
N ALA A 14 29.31 -5.62 7.06
CA ALA A 14 27.90 -5.48 6.59
C ALA A 14 27.16 -6.83 6.35
N HIS A 15 26.95 -7.70 7.35
CA HIS A 15 26.01 -8.85 7.23
C HIS A 15 24.96 -9.08 8.36
N PRO A 16 24.69 -8.16 9.32
CA PRO A 16 23.75 -8.46 10.41
C PRO A 16 22.26 -8.68 10.01
N PRO A 17 21.66 -8.06 8.97
CA PRO A 17 20.23 -8.24 8.70
C PRO A 17 19.90 -9.58 8.03
N SER A 18 20.75 -10.09 7.14
CA SER A 18 20.51 -11.35 6.42
C SER A 18 20.50 -12.56 7.35
N ASN A 19 21.46 -12.63 8.29
CA ASN A 19 21.54 -13.71 9.27
C ASN A 19 20.37 -13.70 10.26
N GLN A 20 19.89 -12.51 10.66
CA GLN A 20 18.72 -12.39 11.54
C GLN A 20 17.43 -12.83 10.83
N LEU A 21 17.27 -12.48 9.56
CA LEU A 21 16.11 -12.87 8.77
C LEU A 21 16.09 -14.39 8.51
N HIS A 22 17.22 -14.98 8.15
CA HIS A 22 17.35 -16.41 7.97
C HIS A 22 16.96 -17.22 9.23
N GLN A 23 17.34 -16.73 10.42
CA GLN A 23 16.97 -17.37 11.69
C GLN A 23 15.47 -17.45 11.95
N LEU A 24 14.64 -16.63 11.28
CA LEU A 24 13.19 -16.75 11.40
C LEU A 24 12.71 -18.10 10.83
N PHE A 25 13.28 -18.50 9.69
CA PHE A 25 12.89 -19.72 8.96
C PHE A 25 13.40 -21.02 9.59
N SER A 26 14.26 -20.94 10.60
CA SER A 26 14.67 -22.12 11.39
C SER A 26 13.73 -22.43 12.55
N THR A 27 12.78 -21.53 12.86
CA THR A 27 11.80 -21.71 13.93
C THR A 27 10.43 -22.06 13.36
N LEU A 28 9.92 -23.26 13.68
CA LEU A 28 8.60 -23.72 13.22
C LEU A 28 7.41 -23.08 13.98
N GLN A 29 7.69 -22.27 15.01
CA GLN A 29 6.66 -21.64 15.82
C GLN A 29 6.20 -20.31 15.21
N LEU A 30 4.95 -20.27 14.75
CA LEU A 30 4.37 -19.13 14.05
C LEU A 30 4.38 -17.81 14.85
N ASN A 31 4.11 -17.89 16.16
CA ASN A 31 4.15 -16.72 17.05
C ASN A 31 5.56 -16.13 17.17
N VAL A 32 6.57 -17.00 17.28
CA VAL A 32 7.98 -16.58 17.36
C VAL A 32 8.42 -16.00 16.03
N TRP A 33 8.00 -16.60 14.92
CA TRP A 33 8.26 -16.07 13.58
C TRP A 33 7.66 -14.68 13.41
N LEU A 34 6.37 -14.49 13.70
CA LEU A 34 5.68 -13.21 13.50
C LEU A 34 6.24 -12.11 14.39
N GLU A 35 6.55 -12.42 15.65
CA GLU A 35 7.23 -11.50 16.56
C GLU A 35 8.64 -11.16 16.08
N GLY A 36 9.41 -12.17 15.66
CA GLY A 36 10.75 -12.01 15.13
C GLY A 36 10.76 -11.16 13.86
N PHE A 37 9.78 -11.36 12.98
CA PHE A 37 9.58 -10.59 11.77
C PHE A 37 9.25 -9.13 12.06
N VAL A 38 8.30 -8.85 12.97
CA VAL A 38 8.00 -7.47 13.41
C VAL A 38 9.21 -6.81 14.06
N ASN A 39 10.00 -7.55 14.84
CA ASN A 39 11.22 -7.03 15.45
C ASN A 39 12.30 -6.72 14.41
N PHE A 40 12.49 -7.60 13.43
CA PHE A 40 13.38 -7.37 12.29
C PHE A 40 12.94 -6.11 11.54
N TRP A 41 11.65 -6.01 11.21
CA TRP A 41 11.03 -4.88 10.55
C TRP A 41 11.29 -3.55 11.29
N ASN A 42 10.94 -3.50 12.59
CA ASN A 42 11.11 -2.33 13.44
C ASN A 42 12.58 -1.88 13.60
N ARG A 43 13.54 -2.79 13.44
CA ARG A 43 14.99 -2.50 13.56
C ARG A 43 15.64 -2.17 12.22
N SER A 44 15.06 -2.65 11.12
CA SER A 44 15.58 -2.44 9.79
C SER A 44 15.40 -0.97 9.38
N ARG A 45 16.51 -0.25 9.15
CA ARG A 45 16.51 1.06 8.47
C ARG A 45 16.43 0.94 6.94
N VAL A 46 16.22 -0.28 6.48
CA VAL A 46 16.38 -0.74 5.09
C VAL A 46 15.26 -0.11 4.26
N SER A 47 15.61 0.57 3.16
CA SER A 47 14.63 1.07 2.20
C SER A 47 13.92 -0.13 1.54
N SER A 48 12.72 0.04 0.99
CA SER A 48 12.06 -1.03 0.24
C SER A 48 12.95 -1.57 -0.89
N ILE A 49 13.86 -0.75 -1.42
CA ILE A 49 14.84 -1.06 -2.46
C ILE A 49 16.02 -1.90 -1.91
N ASP A 50 16.42 -1.72 -0.65
CA ASP A 50 17.52 -2.47 -0.03
C ASP A 50 17.10 -3.88 0.48
N SER A 51 15.80 -4.20 0.44
CA SER A 51 15.29 -5.52 0.88
C SER A 51 15.69 -6.67 -0.05
N VAL A 52 15.85 -6.38 -1.36
CA VAL A 52 16.27 -7.35 -2.39
C VAL A 52 17.66 -7.93 -2.09
N ALA A 53 18.55 -7.16 -1.44
CA ALA A 53 19.90 -7.60 -1.12
C ALA A 53 19.97 -8.59 0.06
N VAL A 54 18.90 -8.72 0.87
CA VAL A 54 18.97 -9.49 2.13
C VAL A 54 18.97 -11.00 1.87
N VAL A 55 18.29 -11.45 0.81
CA VAL A 55 18.10 -12.87 0.47
C VAL A 55 19.05 -13.38 -0.62
N HIS A 56 19.71 -12.47 -1.35
CA HIS A 56 20.61 -12.81 -2.44
C HIS A 56 21.87 -13.58 -1.98
N ASP A 57 22.29 -13.37 -0.73
CA ASP A 57 23.47 -14.04 -0.14
C ASP A 57 23.15 -15.40 0.49
N TRP A 58 21.90 -15.88 0.39
CA TRP A 58 21.50 -17.15 1.00
C TRP A 58 21.97 -18.34 0.18
N ASN A 59 22.43 -19.39 0.87
CA ASN A 59 22.78 -20.64 0.22
C ASN A 59 21.51 -21.47 -0.13
N LEU A 60 21.68 -22.51 -0.94
CA LEU A 60 20.58 -23.34 -1.44
C LEU A 60 19.75 -23.99 -0.31
N GLU A 61 20.37 -24.43 0.79
CA GLU A 61 19.64 -25.03 1.91
C GLU A 61 18.78 -23.98 2.64
N GLN A 62 19.30 -22.77 2.79
CA GLN A 62 18.58 -21.65 3.40
C GLN A 62 17.39 -21.21 2.55
N LEU A 63 17.59 -21.11 1.23
CA LEU A 63 16.53 -20.80 0.27
C LEU A 63 15.45 -21.89 0.29
N GLN A 64 15.84 -23.16 0.26
CA GLN A 64 14.88 -24.28 0.30
C GLN A 64 14.07 -24.30 1.60
N ALA A 65 14.72 -24.10 2.75
CA ALA A 65 14.05 -24.04 4.04
C ALA A 65 13.01 -22.92 4.11
N ALA A 66 13.33 -21.74 3.57
CA ALA A 66 12.39 -20.63 3.50
C ALA A 66 11.24 -20.91 2.53
N LEU A 67 11.50 -21.44 1.33
CA LEU A 67 10.45 -21.84 0.39
C LEU A 67 9.50 -22.88 0.99
N ASP A 68 10.04 -23.86 1.72
CA ASP A 68 9.25 -24.86 2.43
C ASP A 68 8.39 -24.24 3.53
N TYR A 69 8.91 -23.24 4.24
CA TYR A 69 8.17 -22.48 5.24
C TYR A 69 6.99 -21.72 4.65
N PHE A 70 7.21 -21.00 3.53
CA PHE A 70 6.14 -20.28 2.81
C PHE A 70 5.06 -21.22 2.25
N SER A 71 5.38 -22.49 2.08
CA SER A 71 4.45 -23.52 1.61
C SER A 71 3.77 -24.30 2.73
N ASN A 72 4.09 -24.01 4.00
CA ASN A 72 3.51 -24.69 5.14
C ASN A 72 2.04 -24.26 5.32
N ALA A 73 1.13 -25.22 5.45
CA ALA A 73 -0.31 -24.94 5.53
C ALA A 73 -0.71 -24.07 6.73
N GLU A 74 -0.03 -24.21 7.87
CA GLU A 74 -0.28 -23.40 9.06
C GLU A 74 0.18 -21.95 8.86
N PHE A 75 1.34 -21.76 8.23
CA PHE A 75 1.85 -20.43 7.88
C PHE A 75 0.99 -19.75 6.80
N VAL A 76 0.58 -20.49 5.76
CA VAL A 76 -0.40 -20.03 4.77
C VAL A 76 -1.70 -19.60 5.45
N GLY A 77 -2.19 -20.40 6.39
CA GLY A 77 -3.37 -20.07 7.19
C GLY A 77 -3.21 -18.77 7.97
N LEU A 78 -2.04 -18.53 8.58
CA LEU A 78 -1.72 -17.29 9.27
C LEU A 78 -1.75 -16.08 8.31
N VAL A 79 -1.07 -16.17 7.17
CA VAL A 79 -0.99 -15.08 6.19
C VAL A 79 -2.38 -14.75 5.63
N ASN A 80 -3.16 -15.77 5.25
CA ASN A 80 -4.52 -15.57 4.78
C ASN A 80 -5.47 -15.04 5.88
N THR A 81 -5.20 -15.34 7.15
CA THR A 81 -5.94 -14.75 8.29
C THR A 81 -5.54 -13.28 8.52
N ILE A 82 -4.26 -12.92 8.32
CA ILE A 82 -3.82 -11.52 8.28
C ILE A 82 -4.52 -10.78 7.14
N PHE A 83 -4.61 -11.41 5.96
CA PHE A 83 -5.34 -10.86 4.82
C PHE A 83 -6.82 -10.63 5.13
N PHE A 84 -7.49 -11.59 5.78
CA PHE A 84 -8.87 -11.41 6.23
C PHE A 84 -9.03 -10.18 7.14
N TYR A 85 -8.19 -10.03 8.16
CA TYR A 85 -8.26 -8.86 9.05
C TYR A 85 -7.82 -7.57 8.37
N LYS A 86 -6.99 -7.61 7.32
CA LYS A 86 -6.71 -6.45 6.46
C LYS A 86 -8.00 -5.96 5.79
N LEU A 87 -8.84 -6.87 5.27
CA LEU A 87 -10.15 -6.52 4.69
C LEU A 87 -11.21 -6.12 5.72
N HIS A 88 -11.15 -6.72 6.91
CA HIS A 88 -12.13 -6.55 7.99
C HIS A 88 -11.45 -6.21 9.32
N PRO A 89 -10.79 -5.04 9.44
CA PRO A 89 -10.01 -4.68 10.62
C PRO A 89 -10.87 -4.59 11.89
N GLU A 90 -12.17 -4.32 11.74
CA GLU A 90 -13.14 -4.24 12.84
C GLU A 90 -13.38 -5.59 13.51
N GLN A 91 -13.11 -6.70 12.82
CA GLN A 91 -13.31 -8.05 13.35
C GLN A 91 -12.10 -8.57 14.12
N LEU A 92 -10.99 -7.82 14.13
CA LEU A 92 -9.78 -8.22 14.84
C LEU A 92 -9.93 -8.07 16.36
N PHE A 93 -10.75 -7.14 16.84
CA PHE A 93 -11.01 -6.94 18.27
C PHE A 93 -12.50 -7.06 18.56
N THR A 94 -12.84 -7.64 19.71
CA THR A 94 -14.22 -7.88 20.12
C THR A 94 -14.93 -6.63 20.65
N ASP A 95 -14.15 -5.62 21.06
CA ASP A 95 -14.67 -4.39 21.64
C ASP A 95 -14.84 -3.30 20.58
N ALA A 96 -15.79 -2.38 20.81
CA ALA A 96 -15.98 -1.23 19.93
C ALA A 96 -14.70 -0.37 19.87
N ILE A 97 -14.01 -0.41 18.74
CA ILE A 97 -12.77 0.34 18.51
C ILE A 97 -13.13 1.75 18.03
N HIS A 98 -12.47 2.77 18.59
CA HIS A 98 -12.56 4.13 18.06
C HIS A 98 -12.13 4.16 16.57
N PRO A 99 -12.84 4.90 15.68
CA PRO A 99 -12.53 4.93 14.25
C PRO A 99 -11.06 5.21 13.91
N GLU A 100 -10.39 6.07 14.67
CA GLU A 100 -8.97 6.41 14.47
C GLU A 100 -8.03 5.24 14.79
N LYS A 101 -8.32 4.49 15.87
CA LYS A 101 -7.57 3.29 16.22
C LYS A 101 -7.80 2.19 15.18
N LEU A 102 -9.00 2.12 14.60
CA LEU A 102 -9.32 1.22 13.49
C LEU A 102 -8.50 1.53 12.23
N VAL A 103 -8.34 2.81 11.86
CA VAL A 103 -7.48 3.24 10.75
C VAL A 103 -6.02 2.84 10.98
N SER A 104 -5.50 3.06 12.19
CA SER A 104 -4.14 2.66 12.57
C SER A 104 -3.93 1.15 12.48
N ILE A 105 -4.90 0.36 12.96
CA ILE A 105 -4.89 -1.10 12.87
C ILE A 105 -4.85 -1.55 11.40
N HIS A 106 -5.72 -0.97 10.57
CA HIS A 106 -5.79 -1.29 9.15
C HIS A 106 -4.44 -1.03 8.44
N MET A 107 -3.85 0.16 8.63
CA MET A 107 -2.54 0.49 8.06
C MET A 107 -1.44 -0.49 8.48
N ARG A 108 -1.43 -0.90 9.76
CA ARG A 108 -0.44 -1.84 10.28
C ARG A 108 -0.64 -3.25 9.71
N LEU A 109 -1.88 -3.68 9.47
CA LEU A 109 -2.21 -4.95 8.82
C LEU A 109 -1.82 -4.95 7.34
N GLU A 110 -2.09 -3.86 6.63
CA GLU A 110 -1.65 -3.68 5.23
C GLU A 110 -0.13 -3.78 5.10
N VAL A 111 0.60 -3.05 5.96
CA VAL A 111 2.06 -3.10 6.01
C VAL A 111 2.55 -4.52 6.29
N LEU A 112 1.99 -5.16 7.32
CA LEU A 112 2.40 -6.50 7.71
C LEU A 112 2.22 -7.51 6.56
N HIS A 113 1.04 -7.52 5.94
CA HIS A 113 0.74 -8.38 4.81
C HIS A 113 1.69 -8.13 3.63
N TYR A 114 1.82 -6.87 3.23
CA TYR A 114 2.64 -6.45 2.10
C TYR A 114 4.09 -6.92 2.22
N TYR A 115 4.71 -6.78 3.40
CA TYR A 115 6.11 -7.18 3.56
C TYR A 115 6.31 -8.69 3.59
N ILE A 116 5.30 -9.46 4.01
CA ILE A 116 5.34 -10.92 3.91
C ILE A 116 5.30 -11.34 2.43
N GLU A 117 4.42 -10.74 1.63
CA GLU A 117 4.33 -11.00 0.18
C GLU A 117 5.60 -10.58 -0.56
N LEU A 118 6.13 -9.40 -0.24
CA LEU A 118 7.37 -8.90 -0.85
C LEU A 118 8.53 -9.88 -0.59
N MET A 119 8.63 -10.39 0.63
CA MET A 119 9.64 -11.39 0.99
C MET A 119 9.48 -12.68 0.20
N GLN A 120 8.25 -13.18 0.04
CA GLN A 120 7.97 -14.37 -0.76
C GLN A 120 8.37 -14.16 -2.22
N GLN A 121 8.00 -13.02 -2.82
CA GLN A 121 8.34 -12.67 -4.21
C GLN A 121 9.86 -12.64 -4.41
N GLN A 122 10.59 -12.00 -3.49
CA GLN A 122 12.05 -11.96 -3.53
C GLN A 122 12.69 -13.35 -3.40
N LEU A 123 12.17 -14.19 -2.50
CA LEU A 123 12.62 -15.57 -2.36
C LEU A 123 12.39 -16.37 -3.65
N TYR A 124 11.26 -16.18 -4.31
CA TYR A 124 10.93 -16.89 -5.55
C TYR A 124 11.84 -16.44 -6.70
N GLU A 125 12.10 -15.14 -6.83
CA GLU A 125 13.03 -14.61 -7.82
C GLU A 125 14.45 -15.17 -7.62
N VAL A 126 14.97 -15.14 -6.39
CA VAL A 126 16.31 -15.66 -6.06
C VAL A 126 16.36 -17.18 -6.25
N ALA A 127 15.30 -17.90 -5.90
CA ALA A 127 15.21 -19.35 -6.11
C ALA A 127 15.30 -19.73 -7.59
N LEU A 128 14.56 -19.03 -8.46
CA LEU A 128 14.59 -19.25 -9.91
C LEU A 128 15.97 -18.97 -10.50
N GLN A 129 16.66 -17.91 -10.04
CA GLN A 129 18.04 -17.62 -10.43
C GLN A 129 19.01 -18.73 -10.03
N ASN A 130 18.72 -19.45 -8.93
CA ASN A 130 19.49 -20.59 -8.43
C ASN A 130 18.96 -21.96 -8.92
N ALA A 131 18.09 -21.97 -9.94
CA ALA A 131 17.47 -23.17 -10.51
C ALA A 131 16.66 -24.03 -9.51
N LEU A 132 16.20 -23.43 -8.41
CA LEU A 132 15.18 -24.00 -7.54
C LEU A 132 13.80 -23.64 -8.08
N ILE A 133 12.86 -24.58 -8.02
CA ILE A 133 11.49 -24.37 -8.45
C ILE A 133 10.66 -24.04 -7.19
N PRO A 134 10.14 -22.81 -7.06
CA PRO A 134 9.21 -22.49 -5.98
C PRO A 134 7.98 -23.39 -6.03
N LYS A 135 7.45 -23.71 -4.84
CA LYS A 135 6.17 -24.41 -4.71
C LYS A 135 5.02 -23.49 -5.09
N ILE A 136 3.81 -24.07 -5.20
CA ILE A 136 2.59 -23.34 -5.52
C ILE A 136 2.34 -22.26 -4.46
N ASP A 137 2.04 -21.05 -4.92
CA ASP A 137 1.64 -19.95 -4.07
C ASP A 137 0.18 -20.11 -3.63
N TYR A 138 -0.05 -20.07 -2.32
CA TYR A 138 -1.38 -20.20 -1.71
C TYR A 138 -1.81 -18.92 -0.98
N PHE A 139 -1.06 -17.83 -1.14
CA PHE A 139 -1.39 -16.56 -0.50
C PHE A 139 -2.47 -15.81 -1.31
N LEU A 140 -3.26 -15.04 -0.58
CA LEU A 140 -4.19 -14.09 -1.17
C LEU A 140 -3.48 -12.75 -1.36
N HIS A 141 -3.38 -12.28 -2.60
CA HIS A 141 -2.60 -11.09 -2.94
C HIS A 141 -3.40 -9.84 -3.28
N ASP A 142 -4.71 -10.01 -3.43
CA ASP A 142 -5.60 -8.92 -3.84
C ASP A 142 -5.87 -7.97 -2.66
N ASP A 143 -6.72 -6.97 -2.86
CA ASP A 143 -7.25 -6.13 -1.77
C ASP A 143 -8.78 -6.27 -1.63
N GLU A 144 -9.35 -7.23 -2.36
CA GLU A 144 -10.76 -7.62 -2.33
C GLU A 144 -10.89 -9.11 -2.65
N LEU A 145 -11.98 -9.73 -2.17
CA LEU A 145 -12.34 -11.09 -2.57
C LEU A 145 -13.45 -11.06 -3.63
N PRO A 146 -13.39 -11.94 -4.64
CA PRO A 146 -14.50 -12.13 -5.56
C PRO A 146 -15.81 -12.44 -4.81
N SER A 147 -16.93 -11.94 -5.35
CA SER A 147 -18.25 -12.18 -4.75
C SER A 147 -18.54 -13.68 -4.62
N GLY A 148 -18.96 -14.10 -3.43
CA GLY A 148 -19.24 -15.51 -3.10
C GLY A 148 -18.07 -16.28 -2.49
N ILE A 149 -16.87 -15.68 -2.43
CA ILE A 149 -15.72 -16.25 -1.72
C ILE A 149 -15.64 -15.64 -0.32
N MET A 150 -15.53 -16.49 0.69
CA MET A 150 -15.37 -16.09 2.10
C MET A 150 -14.10 -16.75 2.65
N ILE A 151 -13.34 -16.00 3.44
CA ILE A 151 -12.21 -16.57 4.20
C ILE A 151 -12.74 -17.00 5.57
N GLU A 152 -12.45 -18.25 5.94
CA GLU A 152 -12.60 -18.72 7.30
C GLU A 152 -11.39 -18.23 8.11
N ALA A 153 -11.57 -17.16 8.89
CA ALA A 153 -10.51 -16.64 9.74
C ALA A 153 -10.25 -17.64 10.88
N ASN A 154 -9.01 -18.10 11.00
CA ASN A 154 -8.65 -18.96 12.13
C ASN A 154 -8.49 -18.10 13.40
N GLU A 155 -9.41 -18.29 14.33
CA GLU A 155 -9.45 -17.63 15.64
C GLU A 155 -8.17 -17.83 16.47
N GLU A 156 -7.49 -18.95 16.28
CA GLU A 156 -6.24 -19.27 16.98
C GLU A 156 -5.12 -18.27 16.67
N PHE A 157 -5.14 -17.67 15.47
CA PHE A 157 -4.16 -16.66 15.08
C PHE A 157 -4.51 -15.25 15.56
N ARG A 158 -5.75 -14.99 16.01
CA ARG A 158 -6.22 -13.65 16.37
C ARG A 158 -5.32 -12.97 17.40
N GLN A 159 -5.02 -13.65 18.51
CA GLN A 159 -4.18 -13.07 19.58
C GLN A 159 -2.75 -12.77 19.12
N MET A 160 -2.20 -13.63 18.26
CA MET A 160 -0.87 -13.46 17.70
C MET A 160 -0.81 -12.24 16.78
N ILE A 161 -1.81 -12.09 15.90
CA ILE A 161 -1.94 -10.95 14.99
C ILE A 161 -2.15 -9.65 15.77
N GLN A 162 -3.02 -9.65 16.79
CA GLN A 162 -3.21 -8.50 17.67
C GLN A 162 -1.89 -8.05 18.32
N THR A 163 -1.10 -9.02 18.80
CA THR A 163 0.21 -8.76 19.42
C THR A 163 1.19 -8.16 18.42
N ALA A 164 1.26 -8.72 17.21
CA ALA A 164 2.11 -8.23 16.13
C ALA A 164 1.74 -6.79 15.74
N VAL A 165 0.46 -6.53 15.46
CA VAL A 165 -0.07 -5.22 15.08
C VAL A 165 0.21 -4.16 16.16
N ARG A 166 0.04 -4.49 17.44
CA ARG A 166 0.37 -3.56 18.53
C ARG A 166 1.86 -3.20 18.58
N ARG A 167 2.73 -4.14 18.25
CA ARG A 167 4.20 -3.99 18.31
C ARG A 167 4.82 -3.37 17.07
N ILE A 168 4.12 -3.33 15.94
CA ILE A 168 4.56 -2.57 14.77
C ILE A 168 4.63 -1.11 15.19
N LYS A 169 5.85 -0.58 15.28
CA LYS A 169 6.03 0.82 15.63
C LYS A 169 5.53 1.64 14.44
N PRO A 170 4.72 2.69 14.65
CA PRO A 170 4.55 3.70 13.63
C PRO A 170 5.94 4.24 13.34
N ASN A 171 6.51 3.86 12.20
CA ASN A 171 7.86 4.24 11.87
C ASN A 171 7.90 5.76 11.73
N SER A 172 8.36 6.45 12.79
CA SER A 172 8.72 7.87 12.78
C SER A 172 9.93 8.15 11.88
N ASN A 173 10.62 7.09 11.42
CA ASN A 173 11.74 7.13 10.48
C ASN A 173 11.39 6.73 9.05
N LEU A 174 10.13 6.43 8.72
CA LEU A 174 9.68 6.52 7.34
C LEU A 174 9.65 8.01 7.04
N THR A 175 10.77 8.55 6.54
CA THR A 175 10.82 9.93 6.04
C THR A 175 9.60 10.15 5.17
N ARG A 176 9.00 11.33 5.24
CA ARG A 176 7.88 11.74 4.38
C ARG A 176 8.08 11.27 2.92
N THR A 177 9.32 11.34 2.44
CA THR A 177 9.80 10.81 1.16
C THR A 177 9.52 9.31 0.93
N LYS A 178 9.77 8.43 1.91
CA LYS A 178 9.56 6.98 1.78
C LYS A 178 8.06 6.62 1.71
N ARG A 179 7.20 7.26 2.52
CA ARG A 179 5.74 7.07 2.43
C ARG A 179 5.16 7.53 1.10
N VAL A 180 5.77 8.56 0.52
CA VAL A 180 5.38 9.10 -0.78
C VAL A 180 5.83 8.20 -1.94
N ILE A 181 7.03 7.60 -1.84
CA ILE A 181 7.49 6.56 -2.78
C ILE A 181 6.58 5.32 -2.69
N ASP A 182 6.19 4.92 -1.47
CA ASP A 182 5.24 3.81 -1.26
C ASP A 182 3.85 4.14 -1.85
N GLY A 183 3.42 5.41 -1.80
CA GLY A 183 2.21 5.88 -2.47
C GLY A 183 2.29 5.79 -4.01
N LEU A 184 3.41 6.15 -4.62
CA LEU A 184 3.65 5.96 -6.06
C LEU A 184 3.64 4.47 -6.45
N PHE A 185 4.19 3.61 -5.61
CA PHE A 185 4.12 2.17 -5.80
C PHE A 185 2.70 1.64 -5.64
N GLY A 186 1.93 2.19 -4.69
CA GLY A 186 0.50 1.93 -4.52
C GLY A 186 -0.31 2.23 -5.79
N LEU A 187 -0.01 3.34 -6.47
CA LEU A 187 -0.64 3.68 -7.75
C LEU A 187 -0.39 2.62 -8.83
N ARG A 188 0.82 2.04 -8.90
CA ARG A 188 1.14 0.96 -9.85
C ARG A 188 0.47 -0.35 -9.47
N GLN A 189 0.52 -0.69 -8.19
CA GLN A 189 -0.05 -1.93 -7.68
C GLN A 189 -1.57 -2.00 -7.86
N ALA A 190 -2.26 -0.87 -7.92
CA ALA A 190 -3.67 -0.82 -8.27
C ALA A 190 -3.98 -1.43 -9.66
N TYR A 191 -2.97 -1.65 -10.51
CA TYR A 191 -3.12 -2.24 -11.85
C TYR A 191 -2.48 -3.63 -11.97
N LYS A 192 -1.97 -4.20 -10.87
CA LYS A 192 -1.33 -5.52 -10.88
C LYS A 192 -2.42 -6.59 -11.09
N PHE A 193 -2.30 -7.35 -12.18
CA PHE A 193 -3.27 -8.36 -12.66
C PHE A 193 -4.61 -7.80 -13.16
N CYS A 194 -5.35 -7.07 -12.32
CA CYS A 194 -6.59 -6.40 -12.69
C CYS A 194 -6.71 -5.06 -11.95
N PHE A 195 -7.40 -4.09 -12.55
CA PHE A 195 -7.56 -2.79 -11.91
C PHE A 195 -8.37 -2.88 -10.62
N ASN A 196 -7.81 -2.34 -9.53
CA ASN A 196 -8.44 -2.21 -8.23
C ASN A 196 -8.72 -0.72 -7.92
N PRO A 197 -9.99 -0.28 -8.00
CA PRO A 197 -10.34 1.13 -7.80
C PRO A 197 -10.13 1.60 -6.36
N ASN A 198 -10.33 0.73 -5.36
CA ASN A 198 -10.15 1.08 -3.96
C ASN A 198 -8.69 1.37 -3.65
N ARG A 199 -7.77 0.52 -4.14
CA ARG A 199 -6.34 0.72 -3.96
C ARG A 199 -5.84 1.98 -4.66
N PHE A 200 -6.35 2.25 -5.86
CA PHE A 200 -6.03 3.48 -6.58
C PHE A 200 -6.45 4.71 -5.77
N ILE A 201 -7.70 4.74 -5.30
CA ILE A 201 -8.24 5.83 -4.48
C ILE A 201 -7.44 6.00 -3.20
N ASP A 202 -7.17 4.91 -2.48
CA ASP A 202 -6.44 4.96 -1.21
C ASP A 202 -5.02 5.49 -1.42
N ALA A 203 -4.32 5.02 -2.45
CA ALA A 203 -2.99 5.52 -2.80
C ALA A 203 -3.02 7.03 -3.13
N VAL A 204 -4.02 7.49 -3.87
CA VAL A 204 -4.24 8.91 -4.18
C VAL A 204 -4.47 9.72 -2.91
N MET A 205 -5.37 9.28 -2.03
CA MET A 205 -5.72 9.99 -0.80
C MET A 205 -4.55 10.00 0.20
N ILE A 206 -3.80 8.91 0.29
CA ILE A 206 -2.57 8.82 1.08
C ILE A 206 -1.53 9.82 0.55
N LEU A 207 -1.34 9.91 -0.77
CA LEU A 207 -0.42 10.88 -1.37
C LEU A 207 -0.88 12.31 -1.08
N GLN A 208 -2.17 12.60 -1.23
CA GLN A 208 -2.73 13.91 -0.92
C GLN A 208 -2.49 14.31 0.54
N HIS A 209 -2.79 13.41 1.47
CA HIS A 209 -2.60 13.65 2.91
C HIS A 209 -1.12 13.85 3.26
N HIS A 210 -0.20 13.04 2.72
CA HIS A 210 1.22 13.18 3.04
C HIS A 210 1.88 14.40 2.38
N LEU A 211 1.38 14.85 1.22
CA LEU A 211 1.94 16.00 0.52
C LEU A 211 1.34 17.32 0.97
N LEU A 212 0.15 17.34 1.55
CA LEU A 212 -0.44 18.54 2.14
C LEU A 212 -0.17 18.58 3.65
N SER A 213 0.55 19.59 4.13
CA SER A 213 0.95 19.71 5.54
C SER A 213 0.07 20.64 6.36
N GLU A 214 -0.84 21.39 5.74
CA GLU A 214 -1.56 22.48 6.39
C GLU A 214 -3.00 22.58 5.87
N HIS A 215 -3.88 23.15 6.69
CA HIS A 215 -5.25 23.50 6.34
C HIS A 215 -5.23 24.67 5.37
N LEU A 216 -5.10 24.35 4.09
CA LEU A 216 -5.13 25.31 3.00
C LEU A 216 -6.53 25.38 2.40
N GLU A 217 -6.89 26.56 1.87
CA GLU A 217 -8.10 26.73 1.08
C GLU A 217 -8.16 25.70 -0.07
N PRO A 218 -9.32 25.09 -0.37
CA PRO A 218 -9.43 23.96 -1.31
C PRO A 218 -8.82 24.19 -2.71
N LYS A 219 -8.84 25.43 -3.20
CA LYS A 219 -8.22 25.78 -4.49
C LYS A 219 -6.69 25.85 -4.41
N GLN A 220 -6.14 26.36 -3.30
CA GLN A 220 -4.70 26.41 -3.09
C GLN A 220 -4.14 25.03 -2.79
N SER A 221 -4.88 24.20 -2.04
CA SER A 221 -4.47 22.82 -1.75
C SER A 221 -4.36 21.97 -3.01
N SER A 222 -5.30 22.10 -3.97
CA SER A 222 -5.25 21.39 -5.25
C SER A 222 -4.03 21.75 -6.10
N ILE A 223 -3.69 23.04 -6.21
CA ILE A 223 -2.51 23.52 -6.96
C ILE A 223 -1.22 23.02 -6.31
N ILE A 224 -1.08 23.21 -5.00
CA ILE A 224 0.11 22.78 -4.25
C ILE A 224 0.28 21.26 -4.31
N PHE A 225 -0.81 20.51 -4.22
CA PHE A 225 -0.77 19.06 -4.37
C PHE A 225 -0.29 18.65 -5.75
N GLN A 226 -0.81 19.27 -6.82
CA GLN A 226 -0.37 19.00 -8.18
C GLN A 226 1.11 19.31 -8.39
N GLU A 227 1.60 20.46 -7.90
CA GLU A 227 3.03 20.83 -7.98
C GLU A 227 3.91 19.78 -7.29
N LYS A 228 3.53 19.36 -6.07
CA LYS A 228 4.26 18.32 -5.35
C LYS A 228 4.23 16.98 -6.07
N MET A 229 3.12 16.60 -6.69
CA MET A 229 3.03 15.39 -7.50
C MET A 229 3.94 15.46 -8.74
N VAL A 230 4.04 16.62 -9.39
CA VAL A 230 4.98 16.82 -10.50
C VAL A 230 6.43 16.62 -10.03
N ASP A 231 6.79 17.21 -8.89
CA ASP A 231 8.14 17.04 -8.32
C ASP A 231 8.45 15.58 -7.97
N LEU A 232 7.45 14.80 -7.58
CA LEU A 232 7.61 13.36 -7.36
C LEU A 232 7.82 12.58 -8.64
N TYR A 233 7.00 12.84 -9.66
CA TYR A 233 7.18 12.19 -10.95
C TYR A 233 8.53 12.55 -11.59
N SER A 234 9.06 13.75 -11.32
CA SER A 234 10.39 14.16 -11.78
C SER A 234 11.53 13.25 -11.31
N GLN A 235 11.33 12.50 -10.22
CA GLN A 235 12.30 11.55 -9.66
C GLN A 235 12.26 10.17 -10.33
N LEU A 236 11.22 9.88 -11.14
CA LEU A 236 11.07 8.62 -11.86
C LEU A 236 11.74 8.66 -13.25
N THR A 237 12.12 7.49 -13.78
CA THR A 237 12.61 7.41 -15.15
C THR A 237 11.51 7.76 -16.18
N THR A 238 11.89 8.09 -17.42
CA THR A 238 10.88 8.39 -18.45
C THR A 238 10.03 7.16 -18.78
N ALA A 239 10.62 5.96 -18.77
CA ALA A 239 9.89 4.71 -18.95
C ALA A 239 8.84 4.53 -17.84
N ASP A 240 9.25 4.73 -16.59
CA ASP A 240 8.38 4.66 -15.42
C ASP A 240 7.15 5.60 -15.49
N CYS A 241 7.34 6.81 -16.00
CA CYS A 241 6.25 7.78 -16.21
C CYS A 241 5.34 7.40 -17.37
N VAL A 242 5.91 6.87 -18.47
CA VAL A 242 5.13 6.40 -19.64
C VAL A 242 4.28 5.18 -19.27
N ASP A 243 4.82 4.25 -18.49
CA ASP A 243 4.08 3.08 -18.00
C ASP A 243 2.91 3.49 -17.11
N LEU A 244 3.15 4.43 -16.17
CA LEU A 244 2.09 5.02 -15.33
C LEU A 244 1.00 5.71 -16.16
N TYR A 245 1.39 6.43 -17.22
CA TYR A 245 0.41 7.04 -18.13
C TYR A 245 -0.44 5.98 -18.83
N GLY A 246 0.20 4.89 -19.28
CA GLY A 246 -0.50 3.75 -19.87
C GLY A 246 -1.52 3.12 -18.91
N TYR A 247 -1.16 2.96 -17.64
CA TYR A 247 -2.09 2.49 -16.61
C TYR A 247 -3.28 3.44 -16.44
N PHE A 248 -3.01 4.74 -16.30
CA PHE A 248 -4.03 5.77 -16.09
C PHE A 248 -4.96 5.97 -17.29
N ALA A 249 -4.47 5.74 -18.51
CA ALA A 249 -5.25 5.86 -19.75
C ALA A 249 -6.08 4.61 -20.08
N ASN A 250 -6.08 3.58 -19.22
CA ASN A 250 -6.86 2.37 -19.41
C ASN A 250 -8.38 2.65 -19.27
N ASN A 251 -9.20 1.87 -19.97
CA ASN A 251 -10.66 1.88 -19.86
C ASN A 251 -11.15 1.69 -18.43
N ASP A 252 -10.50 0.84 -17.62
CA ASP A 252 -10.92 0.63 -16.23
C ASP A 252 -10.84 1.93 -15.40
N THR A 253 -9.75 2.70 -15.57
CA THR A 253 -9.59 4.01 -14.92
C THR A 253 -10.57 5.03 -15.49
N HIS A 254 -10.80 5.02 -16.80
CA HIS A 254 -11.81 5.88 -17.42
C HIS A 254 -13.22 5.60 -16.90
N ASP A 255 -13.59 4.34 -16.70
CA ASP A 255 -14.89 3.93 -16.16
C ASP A 255 -15.07 4.38 -14.71
N LEU A 256 -14.00 4.27 -13.90
CA LEU A 256 -13.97 4.83 -12.55
C LEU A 256 -14.15 6.36 -12.58
N LEU A 257 -13.39 7.07 -13.42
CA LEU A 257 -13.49 8.52 -13.53
C LEU A 257 -14.87 8.97 -14.01
N ASN A 258 -15.46 8.29 -14.99
CA ASN A 258 -16.82 8.56 -15.46
C ASN A 258 -17.84 8.36 -14.33
N THR A 259 -17.68 7.30 -13.52
CA THR A 259 -18.55 7.02 -12.38
C THR A 259 -18.51 8.18 -11.38
N PHE A 260 -17.31 8.60 -10.94
CA PHE A 260 -17.17 9.71 -10.00
C PHE A 260 -17.63 11.04 -10.62
N PHE A 261 -17.25 11.31 -11.86
CA PHE A 261 -17.63 12.53 -12.58
C PHE A 261 -19.16 12.68 -12.69
N ASN A 262 -19.87 11.60 -13.03
CA ASN A 262 -21.34 11.59 -13.08
C ASN A 262 -21.95 11.96 -11.73
N ILE A 263 -21.43 11.41 -10.62
CA ILE A 263 -21.91 11.73 -9.27
C ILE A 263 -21.62 13.20 -8.93
N THR A 264 -20.39 13.68 -9.17
CA THR A 264 -20.00 15.07 -8.88
C THR A 264 -20.75 16.11 -9.71
N SER A 265 -21.23 15.72 -10.90
CA SER A 265 -22.03 16.56 -11.79
C SER A 265 -23.52 16.57 -11.44
N GLY A 266 -23.94 15.89 -10.37
CA GLY A 266 -25.34 15.77 -9.95
C GLY A 266 -26.15 14.76 -10.77
N GLY A 267 -25.48 13.83 -11.45
CA GLY A 267 -26.11 12.71 -12.14
C GLY A 267 -26.81 11.77 -11.15
N THR A 268 -27.93 11.19 -11.59
CA THR A 268 -28.65 10.17 -10.81
C THR A 268 -28.26 8.78 -11.30
N LEU A 269 -27.94 7.89 -10.36
CA LEU A 269 -27.56 6.50 -10.63
C LEU A 269 -28.53 5.60 -9.88
N GLU A 270 -29.15 4.62 -10.56
CA GLU A 270 -30.19 3.77 -9.97
C GLU A 270 -29.75 3.00 -8.72
N TRP A 271 -28.46 2.67 -8.65
CA TRP A 271 -27.87 1.90 -7.55
C TRP A 271 -27.37 2.76 -6.39
N LEU A 272 -27.24 4.08 -6.57
CA LEU A 272 -26.69 4.98 -5.55
C LEU A 272 -27.83 5.75 -4.86
N PRO A 273 -27.98 5.63 -3.53
CA PRO A 273 -28.96 6.44 -2.80
C PRO A 273 -28.62 7.93 -2.88
N LEU A 274 -29.63 8.78 -2.63
CA LEU A 274 -29.43 10.22 -2.55
C LEU A 274 -28.38 10.56 -1.48
N LEU A 275 -27.30 11.18 -1.91
CA LEU A 275 -26.19 11.58 -1.05
C LEU A 275 -26.52 12.87 -0.32
N ASN A 276 -26.10 12.96 0.94
CA ASN A 276 -26.12 14.21 1.68
C ASN A 276 -24.93 15.13 1.25
N ASN A 277 -24.87 16.34 1.81
CA ASN A 277 -23.83 17.31 1.45
C ASN A 277 -22.40 16.83 1.79
N GLU A 278 -22.23 16.11 2.89
CA GLU A 278 -20.92 15.60 3.34
C GLU A 278 -20.44 14.47 2.43
N GLU A 279 -21.34 13.55 2.09
CA GLU A 279 -21.09 12.42 1.19
C GLU A 279 -20.75 12.91 -0.22
N THR A 280 -21.50 13.91 -0.69
CA THR A 280 -21.23 14.58 -1.97
C THR A 280 -19.86 15.26 -1.95
N SER A 281 -19.50 15.93 -0.85
CA SER A 281 -18.20 16.60 -0.71
C SER A 281 -17.04 15.60 -0.72
N ALA A 282 -17.17 14.46 -0.04
CA ALA A 282 -16.16 13.40 -0.03
C ALA A 282 -15.91 12.83 -1.44
N VAL A 283 -16.98 12.57 -2.20
CA VAL A 283 -16.87 12.10 -3.59
C VAL A 283 -16.19 13.15 -4.48
N ILE A 284 -16.53 14.43 -4.32
CA ILE A 284 -15.89 15.54 -5.05
C ILE A 284 -14.40 15.64 -4.71
N GLU A 285 -14.04 15.54 -3.43
CA GLU A 285 -12.65 15.64 -2.98
C GLU A 285 -11.80 14.50 -3.57
N VAL A 286 -12.27 13.25 -3.47
CA VAL A 286 -11.59 12.08 -4.03
C VAL A 286 -11.45 12.21 -5.55
N PHE A 287 -12.51 12.63 -6.25
CA PHE A 287 -12.48 12.84 -7.69
C PHE A 287 -11.42 13.86 -8.12
N ASN A 288 -11.38 15.01 -7.43
CA ASN A 288 -10.40 16.06 -7.68
C ASN A 288 -8.97 15.58 -7.39
N ALA A 289 -8.76 14.83 -6.32
CA ALA A 289 -7.46 14.27 -5.97
C ALA A 289 -6.95 13.30 -7.06
N MET A 290 -7.83 12.42 -7.57
CA MET A 290 -7.50 11.51 -8.68
C MET A 290 -7.08 12.30 -9.93
N CYS A 291 -7.87 13.31 -10.29
CA CYS A 291 -7.56 14.18 -11.44
C CYS A 291 -6.22 14.91 -11.27
N CYS A 292 -5.93 15.44 -10.07
CA CYS A 292 -4.66 16.11 -9.78
C CYS A 292 -3.45 15.18 -9.99
N VAL A 293 -3.51 13.96 -9.46
CA VAL A 293 -2.44 12.94 -9.59
C VAL A 293 -2.20 12.63 -11.07
N MET A 294 -3.28 12.39 -11.82
CA MET A 294 -3.18 12.02 -13.23
C MET A 294 -2.65 13.19 -14.09
N GLU A 295 -3.17 14.41 -13.90
CA GLU A 295 -2.73 15.59 -14.66
C GLU A 295 -1.29 16.01 -14.32
N ALA A 296 -0.85 15.84 -13.07
CA ALA A 296 0.55 16.06 -12.70
C ALA A 296 1.51 15.19 -13.52
N LEU A 297 1.16 13.93 -13.79
CA LEU A 297 1.97 13.05 -14.63
C LEU A 297 2.08 13.57 -16.07
N ARG A 298 0.99 14.09 -16.63
CA ARG A 298 1.00 14.68 -17.97
C ARG A 298 1.85 15.93 -18.04
N ILE A 299 1.81 16.78 -17.01
CA ILE A 299 2.68 17.96 -16.89
C ILE A 299 4.16 17.54 -16.88
N GLU A 300 4.51 16.52 -16.10
CA GLU A 300 5.89 16.02 -16.03
C GLU A 300 6.34 15.39 -17.36
N LEU A 301 5.51 14.57 -18.01
CA LEU A 301 5.81 14.02 -19.34
C LEU A 301 6.01 15.13 -20.37
N ARG A 302 5.22 16.20 -20.31
CA ARG A 302 5.39 17.37 -21.18
C ARG A 302 6.72 18.10 -20.93
N LYS A 303 7.17 18.21 -19.67
CA LYS A 303 8.51 18.75 -19.35
C LYS A 303 9.64 17.92 -19.98
N ARG A 304 9.40 16.61 -20.18
CA ARG A 304 10.30 15.68 -20.88
C ARG A 304 10.10 15.64 -22.40
N HIS A 305 9.37 16.61 -22.95
CA HIS A 305 9.05 16.73 -24.38
C HIS A 305 8.18 15.59 -24.94
N LEU A 306 7.42 14.91 -24.08
CA LEU A 306 6.43 13.91 -24.49
C LEU A 306 5.03 14.51 -24.45
N LEU A 307 4.34 14.49 -25.59
CA LEU A 307 2.96 14.94 -25.69
C LEU A 307 2.01 13.78 -25.38
N THR A 308 1.00 14.05 -24.56
CA THR A 308 0.00 13.06 -24.13
C THR A 308 -1.42 13.59 -24.34
N GLU A 309 -2.34 12.69 -24.69
CA GLU A 309 -3.76 13.03 -24.71
C GLU A 309 -4.28 13.27 -23.28
N PRO A 310 -5.27 14.15 -23.10
CA PRO A 310 -6.01 14.24 -21.83
C PRO A 310 -6.73 12.95 -21.50
N TYR A 311 -6.75 12.60 -20.21
CA TYR A 311 -7.59 11.52 -19.73
C TYR A 311 -9.05 11.89 -19.96
N ARG A 312 -9.82 10.94 -20.48
CA ARG A 312 -11.19 11.21 -20.93
C ARG A 312 -12.17 10.80 -19.84
N TYR A 313 -13.08 11.71 -19.52
CA TYR A 313 -14.34 11.40 -18.84
C TYR A 313 -15.43 12.23 -19.53
N ASP A 314 -16.51 11.59 -19.96
CA ASP A 314 -17.47 12.15 -20.92
C ASP A 314 -18.90 12.18 -20.35
N VAL A 315 -19.51 13.37 -20.40
CA VAL A 315 -20.91 13.62 -20.00
C VAL A 315 -21.90 12.83 -20.87
N THR A 316 -21.51 12.46 -22.10
CA THR A 316 -22.42 11.92 -23.12
C THR A 316 -22.68 10.42 -23.03
N LYS A 317 -22.01 9.69 -22.11
CA LYS A 317 -22.25 8.26 -21.84
C LYS A 317 -22.70 8.00 -20.39
N PRO A 318 -23.88 8.49 -19.98
CA PRO A 318 -24.39 8.32 -18.62
C PRO A 318 -24.72 6.85 -18.25
N ASN A 319 -24.85 5.96 -19.23
CA ASN A 319 -25.28 4.57 -19.05
C ASN A 319 -24.19 3.57 -19.46
N MET A 320 -22.95 3.74 -18.99
CA MET A 320 -22.03 2.59 -18.98
C MET A 320 -22.49 1.65 -17.87
N GLU A 321 -22.53 0.35 -18.13
CA GLU A 321 -22.73 -0.64 -17.08
C GLU A 321 -21.56 -0.53 -16.09
N ILE A 322 -21.78 0.21 -15.01
CA ILE A 322 -20.76 0.39 -13.98
C ILE A 322 -20.58 -0.96 -13.28
N ASP A 323 -19.39 -1.53 -13.42
CA ASP A 323 -18.96 -2.75 -12.72
C ASP A 323 -19.14 -2.62 -11.20
N GLN A 324 -19.44 -3.73 -10.54
CA GLN A 324 -19.66 -3.81 -9.09
C GLN A 324 -18.46 -3.27 -8.30
N ARG A 325 -17.22 -3.46 -8.78
CA ARG A 325 -16.01 -2.93 -8.14
C ARG A 325 -16.01 -1.40 -8.05
N HIS A 326 -16.41 -0.72 -9.12
CA HIS A 326 -16.53 0.74 -9.14
C HIS A 326 -17.64 1.23 -8.21
N ARG A 327 -18.77 0.51 -8.14
CA ARG A 327 -19.87 0.82 -7.20
C ARG A 327 -19.41 0.68 -5.74
N ASN A 328 -18.73 -0.42 -5.43
CA ASN A 328 -18.19 -0.68 -4.10
C ASN A 328 -17.20 0.42 -3.69
N ALA A 329 -16.37 0.90 -4.62
CA ALA A 329 -15.45 1.99 -4.35
C ALA A 329 -16.16 3.29 -3.98
N VAL A 330 -17.25 3.64 -4.66
CA VAL A 330 -18.08 4.81 -4.29
C VAL A 330 -18.65 4.67 -2.89
N PHE A 331 -19.26 3.53 -2.56
CA PHE A 331 -19.78 3.29 -1.21
C PHE A 331 -18.69 3.36 -0.14
N ARG A 332 -17.49 2.86 -0.45
CA ARG A 332 -16.35 2.92 0.45
C ARG A 332 -15.89 4.35 0.68
N VAL A 333 -15.80 5.17 -0.37
CA VAL A 333 -15.48 6.60 -0.27
C VAL A 333 -16.46 7.31 0.65
N ILE A 334 -17.75 7.09 0.44
CA ILE A 334 -18.83 7.64 1.28
C ILE A 334 -18.68 7.20 2.75
N LYS A 335 -18.27 5.95 2.99
CA LYS A 335 -18.12 5.42 4.36
C LYS A 335 -16.88 5.98 5.06
N ILE A 336 -15.76 6.11 4.35
CA ILE A 336 -14.44 6.37 4.97
C ILE A 336 -14.05 7.84 4.93
N TYR A 337 -14.35 8.54 3.84
CA TYR A 337 -13.87 9.91 3.61
C TYR A 337 -14.92 10.99 3.90
N LYS A 338 -16.11 10.62 4.36
CA LYS A 338 -17.17 11.56 4.79
C LYS A 338 -16.77 12.46 5.98
N TYR A 339 -15.70 12.13 6.70
CA TYR A 339 -15.27 12.80 7.94
C TYR A 339 -13.81 13.24 7.94
N ILE A 340 -13.26 13.78 6.85
CA ILE A 340 -11.93 14.41 6.92
C ILE A 340 -12.10 15.90 7.29
N GLN A 341 -12.39 16.18 8.56
CA GLN A 341 -11.75 17.35 9.18
C GLN A 341 -10.35 16.88 9.54
N ALA A 342 -9.34 17.43 8.87
CA ALA A 342 -7.95 17.07 9.08
C ALA A 342 -7.57 17.35 10.55
N ILE A 343 -7.48 16.33 11.39
CA ILE A 343 -6.84 16.50 12.68
C ILE A 343 -5.35 16.68 12.38
N PRO A 344 -4.71 17.79 12.81
CA PRO A 344 -3.30 18.02 12.57
C PRO A 344 -2.47 16.81 13.03
N GLN A 345 -1.48 16.43 12.22
CA GLN A 345 -0.67 15.23 12.46
C GLN A 345 -0.01 15.25 13.85
N ASP A 346 0.35 16.43 14.36
CA ASP A 346 0.87 16.62 15.72
C ASP A 346 -0.14 16.26 16.82
N VAL A 347 -1.43 16.54 16.60
CA VAL A 347 -2.51 16.20 17.54
C VAL A 347 -2.83 14.71 17.45
N MET A 348 -2.78 14.11 16.26
CA MET A 348 -2.93 12.67 16.08
C MET A 348 -1.79 11.90 16.76
N GLU A 349 -0.53 12.32 16.58
CA GLU A 349 0.63 11.66 17.19
C GLU A 349 0.64 11.83 18.72
N GLN A 350 0.17 12.98 19.23
CA GLN A 350 -0.06 13.20 20.66
C GLN A 350 -1.24 12.38 21.22
N LEU A 351 -2.34 12.23 20.48
CA LEU A 351 -3.46 11.38 20.84
C LEU A 351 -3.05 9.90 20.85
N PHE A 352 -2.27 9.45 19.86
CA PHE A 352 -1.71 8.09 19.82
C PHE A 352 -0.80 7.84 21.03
N GLN A 353 0.09 8.77 21.36
CA GLN A 353 0.95 8.66 22.55
C GLN A 353 0.15 8.67 23.86
N TYR A 354 -0.92 9.46 23.94
CA TYR A 354 -1.78 9.55 25.13
C TYR A 354 -2.60 8.27 25.32
N MET A 355 -3.17 7.72 24.25
CA MET A 355 -3.92 6.47 24.30
C MET A 355 -3.04 5.25 24.58
N GLU A 356 -1.79 5.24 24.10
CA GLU A 356 -0.81 4.19 24.44
C GLU A 356 -0.31 4.26 25.90
N GLN A 357 -0.58 5.37 26.61
CA GLN A 357 -0.25 5.56 28.04
C GLN A 357 -1.42 5.30 28.98
N THR A 358 -2.65 5.15 28.47
CA THR A 358 -3.87 5.01 29.29
C THR A 358 -4.43 3.58 29.31
N ASP A 359 -3.67 2.61 28.80
CA ASP A 359 -3.77 1.17 29.07
C ASP A 359 -2.47 0.73 29.78
#